data_AF-A0A9D6LEZ5-F1
#
_entry.id   AF-A0A9D6LEZ5-F1
#
_cell.length_a   1.000
_cell.length_b   1.000
_cell.length_c   1.000
_cell.angle_alpha   90.00
_cell.angle_beta   90.00
_cell.angle_gamma   90.00
#
_symmetry.space_group_name_H-M   'P 1'
#
loop_
_entity.id
_entity.type
_entity.pdbx_description
1 polymer ?
#
loop_
_entity_poly.entity_id
_entity_poly.type
_entity_poly.pdbx_seq_one_letter_code
_entity_poly.pdbx_strand_id
1 'polypeptide(L)'
;MLGFISFTPTYMLMKNTYLKIFSTLLLALPAISNGSEARDCDSTSQATLSFCAKDAYELTDVELNNTYKKLIANLKTDASKNRLKEAQRAWVLFRDKDCEYYNSGQERYAQSMATMMYYFCLTDRTKTRIKELKNFATCTQGGCPY
;
A
#
# COMPACT_ATOMS: atom_id res chain seq x y z
N MET A 1 33.10 -33.03 -26.92
CA MET A 1 32.04 -32.18 -27.48
C MET A 1 30.71 -32.87 -27.19
N LEU A 2 30.01 -32.42 -26.14
CA LEU A 2 28.67 -32.91 -25.81
C LEU A 2 27.65 -32.04 -26.55
N GLY A 3 26.78 -32.70 -27.31
CA GLY A 3 25.85 -32.10 -28.25
C GLY A 3 24.71 -31.34 -27.59
N PHE A 4 24.28 -30.29 -28.28
CA PHE A 4 23.17 -29.41 -27.96
C PHE A 4 21.84 -30.14 -28.04
N ILE A 5 20.99 -29.95 -27.02
CA ILE A 5 19.57 -30.31 -27.06
C ILE A 5 18.81 -29.05 -27.51
N SER A 6 18.33 -29.05 -28.74
CA SER A 6 17.36 -28.07 -29.25
C SER A 6 15.95 -28.66 -29.18
N PHE A 7 15.09 -28.07 -28.35
CA PHE A 7 13.64 -28.31 -28.39
C PHE A 7 12.96 -27.16 -29.14
N THR A 8 12.24 -27.50 -30.21
CA THR A 8 11.23 -26.66 -30.85
C THR A 8 9.97 -27.48 -31.14
N PRO A 9 8.79 -26.82 -31.26
CA PRO A 9 7.58 -27.23 -30.57
C PRO A 9 6.45 -27.64 -31.53
N THR A 10 5.26 -27.83 -30.94
CA THR A 10 3.89 -27.84 -31.49
C THR A 10 3.16 -29.17 -31.29
N TYR A 11 1.82 -29.09 -31.30
CA TYR A 11 0.78 -30.08 -30.97
C TYR A 11 0.34 -30.03 -29.49
N MET A 12 -0.93 -29.88 -29.14
CA MET A 12 -2.18 -29.65 -29.87
C MET A 12 -3.20 -29.13 -28.84
N LEU A 13 -4.07 -28.25 -29.29
CA LEU A 13 -5.28 -27.83 -28.58
C LEU A 13 -6.21 -29.04 -28.37
N MET A 14 -6.67 -29.28 -27.15
CA MET A 14 -7.88 -30.07 -26.87
C MET A 14 -8.82 -29.28 -25.97
N LYS A 15 -9.79 -28.62 -26.59
CA LYS A 15 -11.06 -28.25 -25.93
C LYS A 15 -11.90 -29.52 -25.84
N ASN A 16 -12.30 -29.94 -24.64
CA ASN A 16 -13.44 -30.85 -24.52
C ASN A 16 -14.23 -30.60 -23.23
N THR A 17 -15.28 -29.81 -23.39
CA THR A 17 -16.67 -30.11 -23.02
C THR A 17 -16.87 -31.32 -22.10
N TYR A 18 -17.09 -31.08 -20.81
CA TYR A 18 -17.90 -31.97 -19.98
C TYR A 18 -18.80 -31.17 -19.05
N LEU A 19 -20.04 -31.05 -19.50
CA LEU A 19 -21.23 -30.79 -18.73
C LEU A 19 -21.34 -31.84 -17.61
N LYS A 20 -21.25 -31.42 -16.34
CA LYS A 20 -21.77 -32.19 -15.20
C LYS A 20 -22.51 -31.24 -14.27
N ILE A 21 -23.83 -31.34 -14.35
CA ILE A 21 -24.81 -30.77 -13.45
C ILE A 21 -24.50 -31.30 -12.05
N PHE A 22 -24.20 -30.41 -11.10
CA PHE A 22 -24.22 -30.73 -9.68
C PHE A 22 -25.30 -29.90 -8.99
N SER A 23 -26.23 -30.65 -8.41
CA SER A 23 -27.41 -30.27 -7.65
C SER A 23 -27.19 -29.10 -6.68
N THR A 24 -28.14 -28.18 -6.66
CA THR A 24 -28.25 -27.05 -5.74
C THR A 24 -28.39 -27.52 -4.28
N LEU A 25 -27.41 -27.21 -3.43
CA LEU A 25 -27.58 -27.14 -1.99
C LEU A 25 -27.41 -25.69 -1.56
N LEU A 26 -28.52 -24.97 -1.43
CA LEU A 26 -28.55 -23.59 -0.93
C LEU A 26 -28.35 -23.63 0.60
N LEU A 27 -27.11 -23.66 1.05
CA LEU A 27 -26.76 -23.48 2.46
C LEU A 27 -27.06 -22.03 2.83
N ALA A 28 -28.06 -21.81 3.69
CA ALA A 28 -28.32 -20.51 4.30
C ALA A 28 -27.10 -20.14 5.17
N LEU A 29 -26.29 -19.21 4.68
CA LEU A 29 -25.21 -18.60 5.45
C LEU A 29 -25.84 -17.74 6.56
N PRO A 30 -25.54 -17.99 7.85
CA PRO A 30 -25.86 -17.00 8.87
C PRO A 30 -25.10 -15.71 8.54
N ALA A 31 -25.83 -14.60 8.46
CA ALA A 31 -25.23 -13.28 8.39
C ALA A 31 -24.50 -13.02 9.70
N ILE A 32 -23.19 -13.26 9.73
CA ILE A 32 -22.35 -12.83 10.85
C ILE A 32 -22.23 -11.32 10.74
N SER A 33 -23.05 -10.60 11.50
CA SER A 33 -22.93 -9.16 11.67
C SER A 33 -21.68 -8.88 12.51
N ASN A 34 -20.53 -8.68 11.86
CA ASN A 34 -19.38 -8.08 12.52
C ASN A 34 -19.73 -6.60 12.75
N GLY A 35 -20.35 -6.30 13.88
CA GLY A 35 -20.40 -4.93 14.40
C GLY A 35 -18.97 -4.50 14.66
N SER A 36 -18.41 -3.63 13.82
CA SER A 36 -17.11 -3.02 14.09
C SER A 36 -17.32 -2.00 15.20
N GLU A 37 -17.19 -2.42 16.46
CA GLU A 37 -17.00 -1.46 17.55
C GLU A 37 -15.73 -0.66 17.27
N ALA A 38 -15.81 0.67 17.47
CA ALA A 38 -14.63 1.51 17.38
C ALA A 38 -13.60 1.02 18.39
N ARG A 39 -12.36 0.76 17.93
CA ARG A 39 -11.28 0.27 18.78
C ARG A 39 -10.90 1.35 19.81
N ASP A 40 -10.82 0.97 21.08
CA ASP A 40 -10.37 1.87 22.15
C ASP A 40 -8.84 2.08 22.06
N CYS A 41 -8.45 3.22 21.50
CA CYS A 41 -7.06 3.61 21.34
C CYS A 41 -6.45 4.31 22.56
N ASP A 42 -7.22 4.47 23.64
CA ASP A 42 -6.73 4.94 24.94
C ASP A 42 -6.38 3.77 25.88
N SER A 43 -6.47 2.53 25.38
CA SER A 43 -6.10 1.30 26.09
C SER A 43 -4.61 1.22 26.44
N THR A 44 -4.28 0.62 27.58
CA THR A 44 -2.89 0.30 27.98
C THR A 44 -2.36 -0.99 27.35
N SER A 45 -3.20 -1.73 26.61
CA SER A 45 -2.81 -2.97 25.93
C SER A 45 -1.92 -2.68 24.73
N GLN A 46 -0.69 -3.21 24.75
CA GLN A 46 0.28 -3.05 23.65
C GLN A 46 -0.25 -3.59 22.31
N ALA A 47 -1.02 -4.68 22.33
CA ALA A 47 -1.63 -5.23 21.12
C ALA A 47 -2.65 -4.26 20.54
N THR A 48 -3.51 -3.68 21.39
CA THR A 48 -4.51 -2.68 20.98
C THR A 48 -3.85 -1.43 20.41
N LEU A 49 -2.81 -0.92 21.07
CA LEU A 49 -2.05 0.25 20.62
C LEU A 49 -1.36 0.02 19.26
N SER A 50 -0.87 -1.21 19.00
CA SER A 50 -0.28 -1.57 17.71
C SER A 50 -1.29 -1.50 16.57
N PHE A 51 -2.53 -1.94 16.83
CA PHE A 51 -3.62 -1.82 15.86
C PHE A 51 -4.01 -0.35 15.63
N CYS A 52 -4.08 0.46 16.68
CA CYS A 52 -4.36 1.88 16.55
C CYS A 52 -3.28 2.62 15.74
N ALA A 53 -2.01 2.26 15.91
CA ALA A 53 -0.92 2.81 15.08
C ALA A 53 -1.11 2.46 13.59
N LYS A 54 -1.55 1.23 13.30
CA LYS A 54 -1.91 0.82 11.94
C LYS A 54 -3.07 1.63 11.37
N ASP A 55 -4.17 1.75 12.12
CA ASP A 55 -5.35 2.51 11.68
C ASP A 55 -4.99 3.98 11.40
N ALA A 56 -4.16 4.59 12.26
CA ALA A 56 -3.67 5.95 12.08
C ALA A 56 -2.83 6.09 10.79
N TYR A 57 -1.98 5.10 10.48
CA TYR A 57 -1.25 5.07 9.21
C TYR A 57 -2.21 4.96 8.03
N GLU A 58 -3.19 4.07 8.06
CA GLU A 58 -4.15 3.87 6.97
C GLU A 58 -4.95 5.16 6.67
N LEU A 59 -5.41 5.86 7.71
CA LEU A 59 -6.06 7.17 7.55
C LEU A 59 -5.12 8.20 6.91
N THR A 60 -3.85 8.21 7.33
CA THR A 60 -2.85 9.13 6.78
C THR A 60 -2.52 8.79 5.32
N ASP A 61 -2.47 7.51 4.95
CA ASP A 61 -2.23 7.07 3.57
C ASP A 61 -3.41 7.43 2.64
N VAL A 62 -4.65 7.39 3.15
CA VAL A 62 -5.81 7.94 2.43
C VAL A 62 -5.63 9.43 2.15
N GLU A 63 -5.17 10.23 3.13
CA GLU A 63 -4.87 11.66 2.91
C GLU A 63 -3.77 11.86 1.86
N LEU A 64 -2.70 11.07 1.91
CA LEU A 64 -1.62 11.10 0.92
C LEU A 64 -2.17 10.87 -0.48
N ASN A 65 -2.92 9.79 -0.68
CA ASN A 65 -3.49 9.43 -1.97
C ASN A 65 -4.42 10.52 -2.51
N ASN A 66 -5.24 11.11 -1.64
CA ASN A 66 -6.13 12.22 -2.02
C ASN A 66 -5.33 13.47 -2.40
N THR A 67 -4.28 13.80 -1.66
CA THR A 67 -3.40 14.95 -1.95
C THR A 67 -2.68 14.77 -3.28
N TYR A 68 -2.11 13.58 -3.50
CA TYR A 68 -1.45 13.22 -4.76
C TYR A 68 -2.40 13.30 -5.97
N LYS A 69 -3.61 12.74 -5.85
CA LYS A 69 -4.63 12.79 -6.91
C LYS A 69 -5.02 14.23 -7.28
N LYS A 70 -5.17 15.11 -6.29
CA LYS A 70 -5.45 16.53 -6.52
C LYS A 70 -4.30 17.22 -7.25
N LEU A 71 -3.05 16.99 -6.81
CA LEU A 71 -1.89 17.59 -7.45
C LEU A 71 -1.75 17.14 -8.90
N ILE A 72 -1.79 15.82 -9.16
CA ILE A 72 -1.56 15.29 -10.51
C ILE A 72 -2.65 15.71 -11.52
N ALA A 73 -3.88 15.93 -11.05
CA ALA A 73 -4.98 16.43 -11.88
C ALA A 73 -4.76 17.89 -12.32
N ASN A 74 -4.02 18.69 -11.54
CA ASN A 74 -3.76 20.10 -11.83
C ASN A 74 -2.54 20.32 -12.75
N LEU A 75 -1.65 19.33 -12.88
CA LEU A 75 -0.49 19.38 -13.77
C LEU A 75 -0.92 19.44 -15.25
N LYS A 76 -0.29 20.33 -16.01
CA LYS A 76 -0.71 20.65 -17.39
C LYS A 76 -0.11 19.71 -18.43
N THR A 77 1.12 19.27 -18.20
CA THR A 77 1.85 18.44 -19.18
C THR A 77 1.97 17.00 -18.73
N ASP A 78 1.99 16.07 -19.68
CA ASP A 78 2.24 14.66 -19.38
C ASP A 78 3.66 14.42 -18.87
N ALA A 79 4.62 15.24 -19.31
CA ALA A 79 5.99 15.22 -18.79
C ALA A 79 6.03 15.51 -17.27
N SER A 80 5.35 16.56 -16.81
CA SER A 80 5.26 16.89 -15.38
C SER A 80 4.51 15.80 -14.59
N LYS A 81 3.41 15.27 -15.14
CA LYS A 81 2.69 14.14 -14.53
C LYS A 81 3.55 12.89 -14.37
N ASN A 82 4.34 12.55 -15.40
CA ASN A 82 5.20 11.37 -15.37
C ASN A 82 6.34 11.53 -14.37
N ARG A 83 6.98 12.71 -14.31
CA ARG A 83 7.98 13.01 -13.26
C ARG A 83 7.41 12.87 -11.85
N LEU A 84 6.20 13.38 -11.61
CA LEU A 84 5.55 13.24 -10.30
C LEU A 84 5.22 11.77 -9.97
N LYS A 85 4.72 10.99 -10.95
CA LYS A 85 4.46 9.55 -10.77
C LYS A 85 5.74 8.79 -10.40
N GLU A 86 6.83 9.05 -11.10
CA GLU A 86 8.13 8.42 -10.86
C GLU A 86 8.65 8.78 -9.47
N ALA A 87 8.65 10.07 -9.12
CA ALA A 87 9.05 10.54 -7.80
C ALA A 87 8.19 9.91 -6.69
N GLN A 88 6.88 9.78 -6.88
CA GLN A 88 6.00 9.17 -5.90
C GLN A 88 6.26 7.67 -5.72
N ARG A 89 6.51 6.93 -6.81
CA ARG A 89 6.87 5.50 -6.75
C ARG A 89 8.20 5.28 -6.04
N ALA A 90 9.20 6.09 -6.38
CA ALA A 90 10.51 6.04 -5.71
C ALA A 90 10.38 6.38 -4.22
N TRP A 91 9.55 7.37 -3.87
CA TRP A 91 9.30 7.73 -2.49
C TRP A 91 8.65 6.58 -1.68
N VAL A 92 7.72 5.82 -2.26
CA VAL A 92 7.13 4.65 -1.57
C VAL A 92 8.21 3.62 -1.23
N LEU A 93 9.08 3.29 -2.19
CA LEU A 93 10.19 2.35 -1.96
C LEU A 93 11.15 2.88 -0.89
N PHE A 94 11.49 4.17 -0.94
CA PHE A 94 12.30 4.82 0.08
C PHE A 94 11.64 4.73 1.47
N ARG A 95 10.36 5.11 1.59
CA ARG A 95 9.62 5.06 2.85
C ARG A 95 9.66 3.68 3.45
N ASP A 96 9.34 2.67 2.66
CA ASP A 96 9.24 1.30 3.15
C ASP A 96 10.62 0.81 3.64
N LYS A 97 11.69 1.09 2.88
CA LYS A 97 13.07 0.74 3.28
C LYS A 97 13.59 1.52 4.47
N ASP A 98 13.27 2.79 4.57
CA ASP A 98 13.65 3.63 5.69
C ASP A 98 12.93 3.18 6.98
N CYS A 99 11.64 2.79 6.88
CA CYS A 99 10.90 2.29 8.03
C CYS A 99 11.28 0.85 8.42
N GLU A 100 11.67 -0.01 7.47
CA GLU A 100 12.32 -1.29 7.78
C GLU A 100 13.60 -1.05 8.60
N TYR A 101 14.46 -0.13 8.16
CA TYR A 101 15.70 0.20 8.87
C TYR A 101 15.44 0.84 10.23
N TYR A 102 14.52 1.80 10.33
CA TYR A 102 14.11 2.43 11.59
C TYR A 102 13.66 1.38 12.62
N ASN A 103 13.00 0.32 12.16
CA ASN A 103 12.49 -0.75 13.00
C ASN A 103 13.53 -1.86 13.29
N SER A 104 14.71 -1.85 12.66
CA SER A 104 15.73 -2.92 12.79
C SER A 104 16.26 -3.09 14.22
N GLY A 105 16.23 -2.04 15.04
CA GLY A 105 16.61 -2.12 16.45
C GLY A 105 15.57 -2.79 17.35
N GLN A 106 14.35 -3.04 16.82
CA GLN A 106 13.20 -3.46 17.63
C GLN A 106 13.08 -4.98 17.79
N GLU A 107 13.95 -5.77 17.16
CA GLU A 107 13.95 -7.24 17.23
C GLU A 107 14.10 -7.79 18.65
N ARG A 108 14.62 -6.98 19.58
CA ARG A 108 14.82 -7.33 21.00
C ARG A 108 13.57 -7.11 21.86
N TYR A 109 12.52 -6.50 21.33
CA TYR A 109 11.28 -6.19 22.06
C TYR A 109 10.13 -7.12 21.65
N ALA A 110 9.00 -6.99 22.35
CA ALA A 110 7.78 -7.68 21.97
C ALA A 110 7.36 -7.31 20.53
N GLN A 111 6.88 -8.29 19.77
CA GLN A 111 6.46 -8.11 18.37
C GLN A 111 5.42 -6.99 18.20
N SER A 112 4.53 -6.80 19.18
CA SER A 112 3.58 -5.69 19.20
C SER A 112 4.29 -4.33 19.18
N MET A 113 5.32 -4.14 20.01
CA MET A 113 6.10 -2.89 20.04
C MET A 113 6.78 -2.63 18.70
N ALA A 114 7.44 -3.64 18.13
CA ALA A 114 8.08 -3.52 16.82
C ALA A 114 7.06 -3.16 15.72
N THR A 115 5.87 -3.75 15.76
CA THR A 115 4.79 -3.44 14.82
C THR A 115 4.30 -2.00 14.97
N MET A 116 4.09 -1.56 16.21
CA MET A 116 3.67 -0.19 16.52
C MET A 116 4.70 0.85 16.03
N MET A 117 5.98 0.63 16.31
CA MET A 117 7.07 1.54 15.90
C MET A 117 7.21 1.63 14.38
N TYR A 118 7.03 0.51 13.67
CA TYR A 118 6.99 0.50 12.21
C TYR A 118 5.86 1.39 11.66
N TYR A 119 4.63 1.27 12.19
CA TYR A 119 3.51 2.10 11.75
C TYR A 119 3.63 3.58 12.12
N PHE A 120 4.30 3.91 13.23
CA PHE A 120 4.65 5.30 13.54
C PHE A 120 5.60 5.88 12.51
N CYS A 121 6.66 5.16 12.11
CA CYS A 121 7.54 5.60 11.03
C CYS A 121 6.78 5.85 9.72
N LEU A 122 5.93 4.89 9.32
CA LEU A 122 5.13 5.03 8.11
C LEU A 122 4.23 6.26 8.15
N THR A 123 3.60 6.53 9.30
CA THR A 123 2.75 7.70 9.51
C THR A 123 3.54 9.00 9.36
N ASP A 124 4.69 9.12 10.03
CA ASP A 124 5.50 10.35 10.02
C ASP A 124 6.06 10.67 8.64
N ARG A 125 6.59 9.65 7.94
CA ARG A 125 7.06 9.80 6.56
C ARG A 125 5.92 10.20 5.62
N THR A 126 4.74 9.61 5.80
CA THR A 126 3.56 9.92 4.98
C THR A 126 3.05 11.35 5.22
N LYS A 127 2.99 11.81 6.48
CA LYS A 127 2.68 13.22 6.82
C LYS A 127 3.65 14.20 6.20
N THR A 128 4.95 13.86 6.23
CA THR A 128 6.00 14.67 5.61
C THR A 128 5.77 14.80 4.10
N ARG A 129 5.49 13.67 3.44
CA ARG A 129 5.20 13.66 2.00
C ARG A 129 3.94 14.44 1.63
N ILE A 130 2.88 14.34 2.43
CA ILE A 130 1.67 15.15 2.26
C ILE A 130 2.03 16.64 2.24
N LYS A 131 2.87 17.09 3.18
CA LYS A 131 3.34 18.48 3.22
C LYS A 131 4.11 18.87 1.96
N GLU A 132 5.02 18.03 1.49
CA GLU A 132 5.76 18.27 0.24
C GLU A 132 4.82 18.40 -0.97
N LEU A 133 3.85 17.49 -1.11
CA LEU A 133 2.88 17.52 -2.22
C LEU A 133 1.99 18.77 -2.15
N LYS A 134 1.56 19.18 -0.95
CA LYS A 134 0.83 20.43 -0.74
C LYS A 134 1.67 21.64 -1.15
N ASN A 135 2.96 21.67 -0.79
CA ASN A 135 3.88 22.74 -1.18
C ASN A 135 4.05 22.82 -2.70
N PHE A 136 4.14 21.69 -3.40
CA PHE A 136 4.17 21.68 -4.88
C PHE A 136 2.89 22.26 -5.47
N ALA A 137 1.72 21.96 -4.88
CA ALA A 137 0.44 22.46 -5.35
C ALA A 137 0.26 23.98 -5.15
N THR A 138 0.89 24.57 -4.12
CA THR A 138 0.79 26.01 -3.82
C THR A 138 1.97 26.84 -4.34
N CYS A 139 2.94 26.21 -5.00
CA CYS A 139 4.07 26.91 -5.61
C CYS A 139 3.55 27.89 -6.67
N THR A 140 4.04 29.14 -6.69
CA THR A 140 3.66 30.22 -7.63
C THR A 140 4.84 30.90 -8.33
N GLN A 141 6.07 30.49 -8.03
CA GLN A 141 7.30 31.10 -8.50
C GLN A 141 7.79 30.50 -9.84
N GLY A 142 8.73 31.19 -10.51
CA GLY A 142 9.43 30.62 -11.67
C GLY A 142 10.19 29.35 -11.28
N GLY A 143 9.97 28.25 -11.99
CA GLY A 143 10.57 26.94 -11.68
C GLY A 143 9.65 25.95 -10.95
N CYS A 144 8.39 26.32 -10.66
CA CYS A 144 7.41 25.38 -10.14
C CYS A 144 7.08 24.26 -11.15
N PRO A 145 6.85 23.02 -10.69
CA PRO A 145 6.64 21.87 -11.56
C PRO A 145 5.17 21.80 -12.06
N TYR A 146 4.76 22.72 -12.96
CA TYR A 146 3.42 22.71 -13.58
C TYR A 146 3.29 21.79 -14.80
#